data_AF-A0A2I1HSP0-F1
#
_entry.id   AF-A0A2I1HSP0-F1
#
_cell.length_a   1.000
_cell.length_b   1.000
_cell.length_c   1.000
_cell.angle_alpha   90.00
_cell.angle_beta   90.00
_cell.angle_gamma   90.00
#
_symmetry.space_group_name_H-M   'P 1'
#
loop_
_entity.id
_entity.type
_entity.pdbx_description
1 polymer ?
#
loop_
_entity_poly.entity_id
_entity_poly.type
_entity_poly.pdbx_seq_one_letter_code
_entity_poly.pdbx_strand_id
1 'polypeptide(L)'
;MIWIWLIIYVIQALITLLTLPLYFAIFYILSKYNFINNIYTLNAFSIFYFYTEFKISKILKKNLTTTPTITFMIPYINFVNYSKDYNWFLELIRPQPSPFTETINRNIYKTWNGEALINFKWNAYGKYYYAMIWILLMALLGCFTAAATISQQFINEEVRKQLFIASIILGSIHLIFEIRQFCYNITKWFYNFWNIFDIIAYVLSIYTSIYWLQTNDRNNNKAFEYFGVYFAIIISVGKKIFSFLLVLFIIIISFAHAFYILLSPKSEISLEQYNTNNNDDPNNPWNLAP
;
A
#
# COMPACT_ATOMS: atom_id res chain seq x y z
N MET A 1 38.27 -4.89 -40.77
CA MET A 1 36.90 -4.43 -40.44
C MET A 1 35.94 -5.59 -40.17
N ILE A 2 35.84 -6.59 -41.05
CA ILE A 2 34.97 -7.78 -40.91
C ILE A 2 35.26 -8.60 -39.64
N TRP A 3 36.53 -8.84 -39.30
CA TRP A 3 36.92 -9.58 -38.11
C TRP A 3 36.50 -8.92 -36.79
N ILE A 4 36.50 -7.58 -36.74
CA ILE A 4 36.06 -6.83 -35.56
C ILE A 4 34.55 -6.99 -35.37
N TRP A 5 33.77 -6.94 -36.46
CA TRP A 5 32.33 -7.21 -36.43
C TRP A 5 32.02 -8.62 -35.95
N LEU A 6 32.79 -9.61 -36.40
CA LEU A 6 32.62 -11.01 -36.01
C LEU A 6 32.89 -11.20 -34.51
N ILE A 7 33.95 -10.57 -33.98
CA ILE A 7 34.27 -10.58 -32.55
C ILE A 7 33.18 -9.90 -31.72
N ILE A 8 32.66 -8.75 -32.18
CA ILE A 8 31.55 -8.05 -31.50
C ILE A 8 30.30 -8.94 -31.43
N TYR A 9 29.95 -9.62 -32.52
CA TYR A 9 28.81 -10.56 -32.55
C TYR A 9 28.98 -11.74 -31.58
N VAL A 10 30.20 -12.30 -31.48
CA VAL A 10 30.50 -13.40 -30.56
C VAL A 10 30.40 -12.94 -29.10
N ILE A 11 30.96 -11.77 -28.79
CA ILE A 11 30.87 -11.18 -27.45
C ILE A 11 29.41 -10.90 -27.08
N GLN A 12 28.64 -10.34 -28.00
CA GLN A 12 27.21 -10.09 -27.79
C GLN A 12 26.44 -11.38 -27.53
N ALA A 13 26.69 -12.45 -28.29
CA ALA A 13 26.09 -13.76 -28.05
C ALA A 13 26.46 -14.33 -26.66
N LEU A 14 27.72 -14.18 -26.23
CA LEU A 14 28.19 -14.64 -24.92
C LEU A 14 27.54 -13.88 -23.76
N ILE A 15 27.41 -12.55 -23.87
CA ILE A 15 26.72 -11.71 -22.89
C ILE A 15 25.24 -12.11 -22.81
N THR A 16 24.61 -12.37 -23.95
CA THR A 16 23.20 -12.74 -23.99
C THR A 16 22.96 -14.16 -23.45
N LEU A 17 23.93 -15.07 -23.62
CA LEU A 17 23.91 -16.40 -23.01
C LEU A 17 24.06 -16.34 -21.49
N LEU A 18 24.95 -15.48 -20.98
CA LEU A 18 25.17 -15.30 -19.55
C LEU A 18 23.95 -14.68 -18.86
N THR A 19 23.26 -13.77 -19.56
CA THR A 19 22.05 -13.09 -19.07
C THR A 19 20.76 -13.81 -19.43
N LEU A 20 20.84 -14.97 -20.09
CA LEU A 20 19.69 -15.76 -20.54
C LEU A 20 18.65 -16.03 -19.44
N PRO A 21 19.02 -16.39 -18.19
CA PRO A 21 18.04 -16.66 -17.13
C PRO A 21 17.23 -15.41 -16.76
N LEU A 22 17.90 -14.26 -16.69
CA LEU A 22 17.27 -12.95 -16.43
C LEU A 22 16.37 -12.55 -17.60
N TYR A 23 16.83 -12.71 -18.84
CA TYR A 23 16.01 -12.45 -20.03
C TYR A 23 14.78 -13.34 -20.09
N PHE A 24 14.90 -14.64 -19.80
CA PHE A 24 13.76 -15.55 -19.73
C PHE A 24 12.74 -15.13 -18.67
N ALA A 25 13.19 -14.74 -17.48
CA ALA A 25 12.31 -14.28 -16.41
C ALA A 25 11.58 -12.97 -16.79
N ILE A 26 12.31 -12.01 -17.35
CA ILE A 26 11.76 -10.73 -17.81
C ILE A 26 10.76 -10.94 -18.94
N PHE A 27 11.10 -11.78 -19.93
CA PHE A 27 10.23 -12.09 -21.07
C PHE A 27 8.97 -12.85 -20.64
N TYR A 28 9.09 -13.77 -19.68
CA TYR A 28 7.96 -14.45 -19.06
C TYR A 28 7.01 -13.47 -18.36
N ILE A 29 7.55 -12.55 -17.55
CA ILE A 29 6.75 -11.51 -16.88
C ILE A 29 6.04 -10.64 -17.92
N LEU A 30 6.77 -10.13 -18.90
CA LEU A 30 6.22 -9.25 -19.94
C LEU A 30 5.17 -9.96 -20.81
N SER A 31 5.36 -11.24 -21.12
CA SER A 31 4.39 -12.08 -21.85
C SER A 31 3.14 -12.35 -21.00
N LYS A 32 3.29 -12.72 -19.73
CA LYS A 32 2.19 -13.03 -18.80
C LYS A 32 1.24 -11.85 -18.59
N TYR A 33 1.76 -10.63 -18.61
CA TYR A 33 0.96 -9.40 -18.47
C TYR A 33 0.59 -8.76 -19.81
N ASN A 34 0.72 -9.50 -20.93
CA ASN A 34 0.38 -9.06 -22.29
C ASN A 34 1.12 -7.81 -22.81
N PHE A 35 2.22 -7.39 -22.18
CA PHE A 35 2.99 -6.21 -22.62
C PHE A 35 3.68 -6.41 -23.98
N ILE A 36 4.08 -7.65 -24.31
CA ILE A 36 4.76 -8.00 -25.57
C ILE A 36 3.78 -8.63 -26.58
N ASN A 37 2.48 -8.69 -26.27
CA ASN A 37 1.58 -9.48 -27.09
C ASN A 37 1.44 -8.89 -28.51
N ASN A 38 1.76 -9.72 -29.50
CA ASN A 38 1.62 -9.50 -30.94
C ASN A 38 2.41 -8.34 -31.60
N ILE A 39 3.33 -7.68 -30.91
CA ILE A 39 4.09 -6.54 -31.46
C ILE A 39 5.58 -6.90 -31.56
N TYR A 40 5.89 -7.47 -32.73
CA TYR A 40 7.14 -7.32 -33.48
C TYR A 40 8.42 -8.09 -33.12
N THR A 41 8.95 -8.59 -34.24
CA THR A 41 10.30 -8.98 -34.65
C THR A 41 10.87 -10.36 -34.27
N LEU A 42 11.27 -10.99 -35.37
CA LEU A 42 11.88 -12.29 -35.61
C LEU A 42 13.30 -12.39 -35.02
N ASN A 43 13.50 -11.94 -33.78
CA ASN A 43 14.78 -12.11 -33.10
C ASN A 43 14.91 -13.57 -32.66
N ALA A 44 16.10 -14.16 -32.84
CA ALA A 44 16.35 -15.57 -32.52
C ALA A 44 15.94 -15.95 -31.08
N PHE A 45 16.02 -15.01 -30.13
CA PHE A 45 15.61 -15.19 -28.74
C PHE A 45 14.10 -15.37 -28.54
N SER A 46 13.26 -14.59 -29.22
CA SER A 46 11.80 -14.73 -29.07
C SER A 46 11.33 -16.07 -29.63
N ILE A 47 11.89 -16.50 -30.76
CA ILE A 47 11.63 -17.82 -31.36
C ILE A 47 12.04 -18.93 -30.40
N PHE A 48 13.25 -18.84 -29.81
CA PHE A 48 13.75 -19.85 -28.88
C PHE A 48 12.92 -19.91 -27.59
N TYR A 49 12.52 -18.75 -27.05
CA TYR A 49 11.63 -18.66 -25.90
C TYR A 49 10.28 -19.33 -26.17
N PHE A 50 9.58 -18.95 -27.24
CA PHE A 50 8.26 -19.53 -27.55
C PHE A 50 8.34 -21.03 -27.87
N TYR A 51 9.42 -21.48 -28.53
CA TYR A 51 9.64 -22.91 -28.80
C TYR A 51 9.86 -23.70 -27.50
N THR A 52 10.71 -23.20 -26.61
CA THR A 52 10.98 -23.85 -25.31
C THR A 52 9.76 -23.83 -24.41
N GLU A 53 9.04 -22.71 -24.33
CA GLU A 53 7.78 -22.58 -23.60
C GLU A 53 6.72 -23.56 -24.12
N PHE A 54 6.52 -23.63 -25.43
CA PHE A 54 5.58 -24.56 -26.05
C PHE A 54 5.91 -26.02 -25.74
N LYS A 55 7.20 -26.39 -25.81
CA LYS A 55 7.67 -27.75 -25.53
C LYS A 55 7.49 -28.12 -24.06
N ILE A 56 7.84 -27.21 -23.14
CA ILE A 56 7.66 -27.39 -21.69
C ILE A 56 6.16 -27.47 -21.34
N SER A 57 5.33 -26.60 -21.90
CA SER A 57 3.87 -26.59 -21.73
C SER A 57 3.24 -27.92 -22.18
N LYS A 58 3.68 -28.46 -23.32
CA LYS A 58 3.21 -29.75 -23.82
C LYS A 58 3.59 -30.91 -22.90
N ILE A 59 4.81 -30.89 -22.34
CA ILE A 59 5.28 -31.89 -21.37
C ILE A 59 4.48 -31.79 -20.06
N LEU A 60 4.28 -30.57 -19.54
CA LEU A 60 3.51 -30.33 -18.32
C LEU A 60 2.04 -30.75 -18.48
N LYS A 61 1.39 -30.37 -19.59
CA LYS A 61 0.01 -30.79 -19.89
C LYS A 61 -0.15 -32.29 -20.03
N LYS A 62 0.86 -32.98 -20.59
CA LYS A 62 0.84 -34.45 -20.69
C LYS A 62 0.88 -35.13 -19.32
N ASN A 63 1.50 -34.49 -18.33
CA ASN A 63 1.65 -35.02 -16.98
C ASN A 63 0.55 -34.56 -16.01
N LEU A 64 -0.29 -33.61 -16.40
CA LEU A 64 -1.43 -33.15 -15.61
C LEU A 64 -2.64 -34.06 -15.86
N THR A 65 -2.85 -35.04 -14.98
CA THR A 65 -4.15 -35.71 -14.87
C THR A 65 -5.16 -34.70 -14.33
N THR A 66 -6.13 -34.30 -15.15
CA THR A 66 -7.18 -33.35 -14.74
C THR A 66 -8.09 -34.02 -13.73
N THR A 67 -7.82 -33.83 -12.44
CA THR A 67 -8.75 -34.18 -11.37
C THR A 67 -9.98 -33.30 -11.52
N PRO A 68 -11.21 -33.84 -11.50
CA PRO A 68 -12.41 -33.02 -11.51
C PRO A 68 -12.42 -32.11 -10.28
N THR A 69 -12.42 -30.81 -10.51
CA THR A 69 -12.46 -29.78 -9.47
C THR A 69 -13.80 -29.06 -9.50
N ILE A 70 -14.48 -28.98 -8.36
CA ILE A 70 -15.67 -28.14 -8.19
C ILE A 70 -15.19 -26.75 -7.80
N THR A 71 -15.41 -25.78 -8.67
CA THR A 71 -15.08 -24.37 -8.40
C THR A 71 -16.31 -23.66 -7.86
N PHE A 72 -16.28 -23.27 -6.59
CA PHE A 72 -17.33 -22.43 -6.01
C PHE A 72 -17.20 -21.00 -6.54
N MET A 73 -18.28 -20.48 -7.09
CA MET A 73 -18.34 -19.14 -7.66
C MET A 73 -18.97 -18.16 -6.67
N ILE A 74 -18.33 -17.02 -6.49
CA ILE A 74 -18.85 -15.94 -5.63
C ILE A 74 -19.87 -15.13 -6.45
N PRO A 75 -21.06 -14.79 -5.89
CA PRO A 75 -22.14 -14.14 -6.64
C PRO A 75 -21.89 -12.65 -6.96
N TYR A 76 -20.75 -12.08 -6.59
CA TYR A 76 -20.39 -10.68 -6.85
C TYR A 76 -19.89 -10.46 -8.30
N ILE A 77 -20.79 -10.64 -9.25
CA ILE A 77 -20.55 -10.41 -10.67
C ILE A 77 -20.20 -8.93 -10.88
N ASN A 78 -19.20 -8.63 -11.72
CA ASN A 78 -18.64 -7.30 -12.01
C ASN A 78 -17.74 -6.66 -10.93
N PHE A 79 -17.56 -7.29 -9.76
CA PHE A 79 -16.62 -6.74 -8.76
C PHE A 79 -15.14 -7.00 -9.13
N VAL A 80 -14.92 -7.77 -10.21
CA VAL A 80 -13.61 -8.18 -10.73
C VAL A 80 -13.36 -7.60 -12.13
N ASN A 81 -14.37 -6.99 -12.76
CA ASN A 81 -14.26 -6.50 -14.14
C ASN A 81 -13.97 -5.00 -14.16
N TYR A 82 -13.01 -4.60 -14.99
CA TYR A 82 -12.77 -3.21 -15.37
C TYR A 82 -13.68 -2.81 -16.53
N SER A 83 -13.87 -1.50 -16.74
CA SER A 83 -14.60 -0.97 -17.89
C SER A 83 -13.96 -1.46 -19.21
N LYS A 84 -14.79 -1.75 -20.20
CA LYS A 84 -14.34 -2.16 -21.54
C LYS A 84 -13.58 -1.01 -22.24
N ASP A 85 -13.96 0.23 -21.96
CA ASP A 85 -13.39 1.44 -22.56
C ASP A 85 -12.29 2.01 -21.65
N TYR A 86 -11.33 1.17 -21.28
CA TYR A 86 -10.22 1.53 -20.40
C TYR A 86 -9.23 2.48 -21.11
N ASN A 87 -8.96 3.63 -20.49
CA ASN A 87 -7.94 4.58 -20.96
C ASN A 87 -6.87 4.77 -19.88
N TRP A 88 -5.68 4.24 -20.14
CA TRP A 88 -4.57 4.26 -19.19
C TRP A 88 -4.12 5.67 -18.77
N PHE A 89 -4.22 6.67 -19.65
CA PHE A 89 -3.80 8.03 -19.35
C PHE A 89 -4.81 8.72 -18.43
N LEU A 90 -6.10 8.51 -18.68
CA LEU A 90 -7.16 8.98 -17.78
C LEU A 90 -7.09 8.27 -16.42
N GLU A 91 -6.73 6.99 -16.40
CA GLU A 91 -6.52 6.21 -15.16
C GLU A 91 -5.50 6.87 -14.21
N LEU A 92 -4.43 7.46 -14.77
CA LEU A 92 -3.37 8.08 -13.99
C LEU A 92 -3.86 9.32 -13.23
N ILE A 93 -4.73 10.12 -13.85
CA ILE A 93 -5.22 11.39 -13.31
C ILE A 93 -6.54 11.21 -12.54
N ARG A 94 -7.46 10.41 -13.07
CA ARG A 94 -8.80 10.19 -12.53
C ARG A 94 -9.23 8.73 -12.74
N PRO A 95 -8.95 7.84 -11.77
CA PRO A 95 -9.35 6.45 -11.87
C PRO A 95 -10.86 6.31 -11.88
N GLN A 96 -11.39 5.45 -12.76
CA GLN A 96 -12.82 5.14 -12.75
C GLN A 96 -13.16 4.27 -11.54
N PRO A 97 -14.24 4.58 -10.81
CA PRO A 97 -14.68 3.74 -9.72
C PRO A 97 -15.09 2.36 -10.26
N SER A 98 -14.72 1.32 -9.52
CA SER A 98 -15.22 -0.03 -9.77
C SER A 98 -16.57 -0.22 -9.11
N PRO A 99 -17.44 -1.10 -9.61
CA PRO A 99 -18.69 -1.46 -8.92
C PRO A 99 -18.44 -1.90 -7.47
N PHE A 100 -17.30 -2.54 -7.21
CA PHE A 100 -16.88 -2.91 -5.86
C PHE A 100 -16.71 -1.68 -4.96
N THR A 101 -16.02 -0.63 -5.41
CA THR A 101 -15.77 0.58 -4.60
C THR A 101 -17.03 1.41 -4.35
N GLU A 102 -18.02 1.36 -5.25
CA GLU A 102 -19.26 2.12 -5.11
C GLU A 102 -20.29 1.41 -4.22
N THR A 103 -20.37 0.08 -4.33
CA THR A 103 -21.44 -0.71 -3.68
C THR A 103 -21.01 -1.38 -2.38
N ILE A 104 -19.75 -1.16 -1.94
CA ILE A 104 -19.24 -1.81 -0.74
C ILE A 104 -20.05 -1.42 0.49
N ASN A 105 -20.69 -2.41 1.11
CA ASN A 105 -21.41 -2.27 2.38
C ASN A 105 -20.63 -3.00 3.48
N ARG A 106 -20.65 -2.48 4.70
CA ARG A 106 -20.08 -3.12 5.89
C ARG A 106 -20.53 -4.57 6.09
N ASN A 107 -21.73 -4.94 5.59
CA ASN A 107 -22.22 -6.31 5.63
C ASN A 107 -21.35 -7.31 4.83
N ILE A 108 -20.60 -6.86 3.82
CA ILE A 108 -19.70 -7.72 3.04
C ILE A 108 -18.66 -8.38 3.96
N TYR A 109 -18.13 -7.65 4.94
CA TYR A 109 -17.15 -8.17 5.90
C TYR A 109 -17.71 -9.24 6.85
N LYS A 110 -19.03 -9.44 6.90
CA LYS A 110 -19.69 -10.45 7.75
C LYS A 110 -19.97 -11.77 7.01
N THR A 111 -19.78 -11.81 5.69
CA THR A 111 -20.16 -12.97 4.86
C THR A 111 -18.93 -13.73 4.37
N TRP A 112 -19.02 -15.06 4.27
CA TRP A 112 -17.93 -15.89 3.73
C TRP A 112 -17.59 -15.53 2.27
N ASN A 113 -18.60 -15.16 1.48
CA ASN A 113 -18.41 -14.67 0.12
C ASN A 113 -17.60 -13.37 0.06
N GLY A 114 -17.85 -12.44 1.00
CA GLY A 114 -17.10 -11.20 1.10
C GLY A 114 -15.67 -11.40 1.59
N GLU A 115 -15.47 -12.29 2.57
CA GLU A 115 -14.14 -12.68 3.03
C GLU A 115 -13.31 -13.29 1.89
N ALA A 116 -13.88 -14.26 1.16
CA ALA A 116 -13.21 -14.88 0.02
C ALA A 116 -12.84 -13.86 -1.06
N LEU A 117 -13.72 -12.90 -1.36
CA LEU A 117 -13.45 -11.84 -2.33
C LEU A 117 -12.32 -10.90 -1.88
N ILE A 118 -12.32 -10.47 -0.61
CA ILE A 118 -11.29 -9.60 -0.05
C ILE A 118 -9.94 -10.32 -0.03
N ASN A 119 -9.92 -11.57 0.43
CA ASN A 119 -8.72 -12.42 0.42
C ASN A 119 -8.17 -12.61 -0.99
N PHE A 120 -9.04 -12.82 -1.97
CA PHE A 120 -8.63 -12.88 -3.38
C PHE A 120 -7.99 -11.56 -3.84
N LYS A 121 -8.66 -10.42 -3.65
CA LYS A 121 -8.13 -9.10 -4.07
C LYS A 121 -6.81 -8.75 -3.38
N TRP A 122 -6.70 -9.01 -2.08
CA TRP A 122 -5.48 -8.77 -1.32
C TRP A 122 -4.33 -9.66 -1.81
N ASN A 123 -4.57 -10.96 -2.00
CA ASN A 123 -3.54 -11.91 -2.43
C ASN A 123 -3.15 -11.76 -3.89
N ALA A 124 -4.08 -11.36 -4.77
CA ALA A 124 -3.81 -11.17 -6.18
C ALA A 124 -3.09 -9.85 -6.46
N TYR A 125 -3.51 -8.75 -5.83
CA TYR A 125 -3.05 -7.40 -6.17
C TYR A 125 -2.62 -6.59 -4.95
N GLY A 126 -3.46 -6.55 -3.91
CA GLY A 126 -3.31 -5.60 -2.79
C GLY A 126 -1.96 -5.66 -2.09
N LYS A 127 -1.48 -6.86 -1.76
CA LYS A 127 -0.21 -7.03 -1.05
C LYS A 127 1.00 -6.55 -1.85
N TYR A 128 0.97 -6.69 -3.17
CA TYR A 128 2.07 -6.28 -4.04
C TYR A 128 2.12 -4.76 -4.20
N TYR A 129 0.96 -4.13 -4.41
CA TYR A 129 0.87 -2.67 -4.43
C TYR A 129 1.29 -2.06 -3.10
N TYR A 130 0.81 -2.61 -1.99
CA TYR A 130 1.20 -2.17 -0.65
C TYR A 130 2.71 -2.27 -0.45
N ALA A 131 3.31 -3.43 -0.73
CA ALA A 131 4.75 -3.64 -0.58
C ALA A 131 5.56 -2.68 -1.48
N MET A 132 5.14 -2.46 -2.73
CA MET A 132 5.81 -1.54 -3.65
C MET A 132 5.79 -0.09 -3.15
N ILE A 133 4.62 0.40 -2.72
CA ILE A 133 4.48 1.76 -2.17
C ILE A 133 5.33 1.90 -0.90
N TRP A 134 5.31 0.88 -0.03
CA TRP A 134 6.09 0.88 1.20
C TRP A 134 7.61 0.88 0.93
N ILE A 135 8.09 0.08 -0.02
CA ILE A 135 9.50 0.07 -0.42
C ILE A 135 9.92 1.44 -0.98
N LEU A 136 9.09 2.05 -1.83
CA LEU A 136 9.34 3.41 -2.35
C LEU A 136 9.41 4.44 -1.23
N LEU A 137 8.55 4.33 -0.21
CA LEU A 137 8.55 5.21 0.95
C LEU A 137 9.84 5.03 1.78
N MET A 138 10.24 3.78 2.03
CA MET A 138 11.48 3.48 2.75
C MET A 138 12.72 3.94 1.98
N ALA A 139 12.71 3.84 0.65
CA ALA A 139 13.76 4.37 -0.19
C ALA A 139 13.86 5.90 -0.10
N LEU A 140 12.72 6.61 -0.16
CA LEU A 140 12.66 8.06 0.03
C LEU A 140 13.24 8.45 1.40
N LEU A 141 12.76 7.80 2.47
CA LEU A 141 13.22 8.05 3.83
C LEU A 141 14.73 7.79 3.95
N GLY A 142 15.21 6.66 3.43
CA GLY A 142 16.63 6.29 3.46
C GLY A 142 17.51 7.28 2.71
N CYS A 143 17.14 7.65 1.48
CA CYS A 143 17.91 8.62 0.69
C CYS A 143 17.96 9.99 1.36
N PHE A 144 16.82 10.50 1.83
CA PHE A 144 16.73 11.82 2.43
C PHE A 144 17.49 11.89 3.76
N THR A 145 17.28 10.91 4.65
CA THR A 145 17.94 10.89 5.96
C THR A 145 19.45 10.67 5.83
N ALA A 146 19.90 9.79 4.94
CA ALA A 146 21.32 9.61 4.68
C ALA A 146 21.97 10.89 4.15
N ALA A 147 21.31 11.61 3.25
CA ALA A 147 21.83 12.86 2.72
C ALA A 147 21.85 14.00 3.75
N ALA A 148 20.85 14.06 4.64
CA ALA A 148 20.69 15.14 5.61
C ALA A 148 21.49 14.95 6.90
N THR A 149 21.72 13.71 7.35
CA THR A 149 22.29 13.42 8.68
C THR A 149 23.75 12.99 8.65
N ILE A 150 24.21 12.36 7.57
CA ILE A 150 25.59 11.84 7.50
C ILE A 150 26.55 13.02 7.32
N SER A 151 27.51 13.13 8.24
CA SER A 151 28.55 14.16 8.19
C SER A 151 29.36 14.04 6.90
N GLN A 152 29.75 15.20 6.36
CA GLN A 152 30.56 15.35 5.15
C GLN A 152 31.87 14.53 5.16
N GLN A 153 32.38 14.23 6.36
CA GLN A 153 33.60 13.44 6.52
C GLN A 153 33.41 11.98 6.09
N PHE A 154 32.17 11.47 6.09
CA PHE A 154 31.87 10.07 5.77
C PHE A 154 31.22 9.87 4.40
N ILE A 155 30.69 10.93 3.76
CA ILE A 155 30.01 10.84 2.46
C ILE A 155 30.58 11.85 1.46
N ASN A 156 30.85 11.36 0.24
CA ASN A 156 31.28 12.22 -0.86
C ASN A 156 30.15 13.20 -1.24
N GLU A 157 30.52 14.44 -1.54
CA GLU A 157 29.59 15.49 -1.97
C GLU A 157 28.76 15.11 -3.19
N GLU A 158 29.39 14.43 -4.15
CA GLU A 158 28.71 13.98 -5.36
C GLU A 158 27.60 12.96 -5.05
N VAL A 159 27.91 11.98 -4.19
CA VAL A 159 26.95 10.97 -3.74
C VAL A 159 25.81 11.63 -2.96
N ARG A 160 26.12 12.59 -2.09
CA ARG A 160 25.08 13.32 -1.35
C ARG A 160 24.16 14.11 -2.27
N LYS A 161 24.70 14.77 -3.30
CA LYS A 161 23.88 15.46 -4.32
C LYS A 161 22.98 14.47 -5.06
N GLN A 162 23.50 13.31 -5.44
CA GLN A 162 22.70 12.25 -6.07
C GLN A 162 21.57 11.76 -5.14
N LEU A 163 21.82 11.60 -3.84
CA LEU A 163 20.80 11.21 -2.87
C LEU A 163 19.69 12.27 -2.73
N PHE A 164 20.01 13.56 -2.75
CA PHE A 164 19.00 14.62 -2.78
C PHE A 164 18.19 14.61 -4.08
N ILE A 165 18.83 14.41 -5.24
CA ILE A 165 18.13 14.27 -6.52
C ILE A 165 17.19 13.06 -6.49
N ALA A 166 17.66 11.92 -5.97
CA ALA A 166 16.83 10.72 -5.80
C ALA A 166 15.64 10.98 -4.87
N SER A 167 15.84 11.72 -3.77
CA SER A 167 14.78 12.10 -2.83
C SER A 167 13.73 13.00 -3.49
N ILE A 168 14.13 13.92 -4.36
CA ILE A 168 13.19 14.74 -5.15
C ILE A 168 12.34 13.85 -6.06
N ILE A 169 12.97 12.96 -6.83
CA ILE A 169 12.26 12.06 -7.76
C ILE A 169 11.29 11.15 -7.01
N LEU A 170 11.74 10.50 -5.93
CA LEU A 170 10.92 9.60 -5.13
C LEU A 170 9.77 10.35 -4.44
N GLY A 171 10.03 11.54 -3.91
CA GLY A 171 8.99 12.40 -3.32
C GLY A 171 7.94 12.81 -4.34
N SER A 172 8.36 13.18 -5.57
CA SER A 172 7.42 13.52 -6.65
C SER A 172 6.54 12.33 -7.06
N ILE A 173 7.09 11.11 -7.09
CA ILE A 173 6.30 9.90 -7.37
C ILE A 173 5.19 9.70 -6.32
N HIS A 174 5.50 9.87 -5.04
CA HIS A 174 4.50 9.77 -3.97
C HIS A 174 3.43 10.87 -4.06
N LEU A 175 3.82 12.11 -4.42
CA LEU A 175 2.86 13.18 -4.66
C LEU A 175 1.88 12.86 -5.79
N ILE A 176 2.29 12.16 -6.84
CA ILE A 176 1.38 11.74 -7.91
C ILE A 176 0.27 10.83 -7.34
N PHE A 177 0.61 9.91 -6.43
CA PHE A 177 -0.38 9.05 -5.79
C PHE A 177 -1.36 9.84 -4.92
N GLU A 178 -0.88 10.85 -4.19
CA GLU A 178 -1.74 11.70 -3.36
C GLU A 178 -2.64 12.61 -4.18
N ILE A 179 -2.11 13.23 -5.25
CA ILE A 179 -2.90 14.03 -6.20
C ILE A 179 -3.99 13.17 -6.84
N ARG A 180 -3.69 11.91 -7.17
CA ARG A 180 -4.69 10.98 -7.71
C ARG A 180 -5.83 10.70 -6.71
N GLN A 181 -5.50 10.49 -5.43
CA GLN A 181 -6.51 10.31 -4.38
C GLN A 181 -7.35 11.57 -4.17
N PHE A 182 -6.71 12.74 -4.22
CA PHE A 182 -7.36 14.04 -4.16
C PHE A 182 -8.35 14.24 -5.31
N CYS A 183 -7.93 13.97 -6.56
CA CYS A 183 -8.79 14.07 -7.74
C CYS A 183 -9.96 13.07 -7.72
N TYR A 184 -9.78 11.91 -7.09
CA TYR A 184 -10.85 10.91 -6.96
C TYR A 184 -11.98 11.37 -6.03
N ASN A 185 -11.65 11.88 -4.84
CA ASN A 185 -12.65 12.42 -3.91
C ASN A 185 -12.06 13.46 -2.97
N ILE A 186 -12.16 14.74 -3.36
CA ILE A 186 -11.62 15.90 -2.65
C ILE A 186 -12.14 15.97 -1.21
N THR A 187 -13.45 15.82 -1.01
CA THR A 187 -14.07 15.94 0.32
C THR A 187 -13.54 14.86 1.25
N LYS A 188 -13.57 13.59 0.83
CA LYS A 188 -13.07 12.47 1.64
C LYS A 188 -11.58 12.61 1.92
N TRP A 189 -10.82 13.14 0.95
CA TRP A 189 -9.38 13.35 1.08
C TRP A 189 -9.05 14.34 2.19
N PHE A 190 -9.74 15.50 2.25
CA PHE A 190 -9.51 16.51 3.30
C PHE A 190 -9.93 16.05 4.70
N TYR A 191 -10.96 15.20 4.82
CA TYR A 191 -11.36 14.65 6.12
C TYR A 191 -10.40 13.57 6.64
N ASN A 192 -9.50 13.04 5.80
CA ASN A 192 -8.51 12.09 6.24
C ASN A 192 -7.23 12.80 6.70
N PHE A 193 -7.01 12.82 8.01
CA PHE A 193 -5.83 13.41 8.63
C PHE A 193 -4.50 12.86 8.06
N TRP A 194 -4.45 11.57 7.73
CA TRP A 194 -3.24 10.93 7.20
C TRP A 194 -2.83 11.48 5.84
N ASN A 195 -3.79 11.80 4.97
CA ASN A 195 -3.49 12.32 3.63
C ASN A 195 -2.80 13.70 3.69
N ILE A 196 -3.20 14.55 4.66
CA ILE A 196 -2.58 15.85 4.89
C ILE A 196 -1.15 15.67 5.39
N PHE A 197 -0.95 14.75 6.36
CA PHE A 197 0.37 14.44 6.89
C PHE A 197 1.31 13.93 5.80
N ASP A 198 0.83 13.05 4.92
CA ASP A 198 1.61 12.48 3.82
C ASP A 198 2.05 13.56 2.83
N ILE A 199 1.16 14.48 2.41
CA ILE A 199 1.55 15.61 1.57
C ILE A 199 2.63 16.46 2.23
N ILE A 200 2.48 16.78 3.52
CA ILE A 200 3.48 17.59 4.23
C ILE A 200 4.83 16.87 4.24
N ALA A 201 4.86 15.56 4.51
CA ALA A 201 6.09 14.78 4.53
C ALA A 201 6.79 14.79 3.16
N TYR A 202 6.05 14.53 2.07
CA TYR A 202 6.61 14.51 0.72
C TYR A 202 7.06 15.90 0.26
N VAL A 203 6.22 16.94 0.42
CA VAL A 203 6.57 18.31 0.03
C VAL A 203 7.78 18.82 0.81
N LEU A 204 7.84 18.56 2.13
CA LEU A 204 8.98 18.97 2.94
C LEU A 204 10.27 18.29 2.47
N SER A 205 10.23 16.97 2.22
CA SER A 205 11.40 16.24 1.72
C SER A 205 11.92 16.78 0.39
N ILE A 206 11.03 17.16 -0.53
CA ILE A 206 11.37 17.73 -1.84
C ILE A 206 11.93 19.14 -1.66
N TYR A 207 11.21 20.00 -0.92
CA TYR A 207 11.60 21.39 -0.70
C TYR A 207 12.97 21.47 -0.04
N THR A 208 13.18 20.69 1.02
CA THR A 208 14.48 20.61 1.70
C THR A 208 15.56 20.13 0.73
N SER A 209 15.32 19.06 -0.03
CA SER A 209 16.31 18.57 -0.99
C SER A 209 16.69 19.61 -2.05
N ILE A 210 15.72 20.37 -2.57
CA ILE A 210 15.96 21.47 -3.53
C ILE A 210 16.76 22.59 -2.86
N TYR A 211 16.36 23.01 -1.66
CA TYR A 211 17.03 24.06 -0.90
C TYR A 211 18.51 23.72 -0.66
N TRP A 212 18.81 22.49 -0.25
CA TRP A 212 20.18 22.01 -0.02
C TRP A 212 21.00 21.84 -1.29
N LEU A 213 20.37 21.61 -2.45
CA LEU A 213 21.07 21.61 -3.74
C LEU A 213 21.38 23.01 -4.26
N GLN A 214 20.50 23.98 -3.98
CA GLN A 214 20.65 25.38 -4.41
C GLN A 214 21.63 26.14 -3.51
N THR A 215 21.53 25.95 -2.20
CA THR A 215 22.41 26.61 -1.24
C THR A 215 23.72 25.83 -1.16
N ASN A 216 24.79 26.38 -1.72
CA ASN A 216 26.14 25.87 -1.48
C ASN A 216 26.67 26.29 -0.09
N ASP A 217 25.90 27.12 0.62
CA ASP A 217 26.28 27.81 1.84
C ASP A 217 25.80 27.05 3.10
N ARG A 218 26.76 26.39 3.75
CA ARG A 218 26.56 25.29 4.71
C ARG A 218 26.20 25.72 6.14
N ASN A 219 26.03 27.01 6.39
CA ASN A 219 25.92 27.56 7.75
C ASN A 219 24.52 28.06 8.15
N ASN A 220 23.55 28.09 7.24
CA ASN A 220 22.19 28.52 7.57
C ASN A 220 21.26 27.33 7.86
N ASN A 221 21.63 26.51 8.85
CA ASN A 221 20.76 25.49 9.44
C ASN A 221 19.62 26.06 10.29
N LYS A 222 19.44 27.39 10.32
CA LYS A 222 18.44 28.08 11.14
C LYS A 222 17.03 27.51 10.99
N ALA A 223 16.62 27.14 9.78
CA ALA A 223 15.28 26.57 9.56
C ALA A 223 15.07 25.22 10.28
N PHE A 224 16.09 24.34 10.28
CA PHE A 224 16.06 23.08 11.01
C PHE A 224 16.23 23.26 12.51
N GLU A 225 16.99 24.26 12.95
CA GLU A 225 17.13 24.60 14.36
C GLU A 225 15.79 25.09 14.95
N TYR A 226 15.10 26.02 14.27
CA TYR A 226 13.77 26.45 14.67
C TYR A 226 12.77 25.29 14.64
N PHE A 227 12.69 24.53 13.55
CA PHE A 227 11.75 23.41 13.45
C PHE A 227 12.06 22.30 14.47
N GLY A 228 13.33 22.01 14.71
CA GLY A 228 13.80 21.04 15.70
C GLY A 228 13.44 21.43 17.13
N VAL A 229 13.47 22.71 17.48
CA VAL A 229 13.00 23.20 18.79
C VAL A 229 11.50 22.96 18.95
N TYR A 230 10.69 23.30 17.95
CA TYR A 230 9.24 23.02 18.00
C TYR A 230 8.94 21.52 18.08
N PHE A 231 9.66 20.70 17.30
CA PHE A 231 9.49 19.25 17.31
C PHE A 231 9.92 18.63 18.66
N ALA A 232 11.00 19.14 19.25
CA ALA A 232 11.46 18.75 20.58
C ALA A 232 10.45 19.13 21.67
N ILE A 233 9.82 20.30 21.56
CA ILE A 233 8.73 20.73 22.45
C ILE A 233 7.52 19.80 22.29
N ILE A 234 7.11 19.49 21.06
CA ILE A 234 5.98 18.58 20.77
C ILE A 234 6.24 17.17 21.33
N ILE A 235 7.45 16.62 21.14
CA ILE A 235 7.82 15.30 21.71
C ILE A 235 7.86 15.35 23.24
N SER A 236 8.40 16.42 23.83
CA SER A 236 8.49 16.60 25.28
C SER A 236 7.09 16.69 25.92
N VAL A 237 6.19 17.45 25.29
CA VAL A 237 4.79 17.54 25.70
C VAL A 237 4.06 16.22 25.46
N GLY A 238 4.27 15.55 24.33
CA GLY A 238 3.72 14.23 24.03
C GLY A 238 4.09 13.17 25.07
N LYS A 239 5.35 13.12 25.52
CA LYS A 239 5.79 12.24 26.62
C LYS A 239 5.04 12.52 27.92
N LYS A 240 4.75 13.79 28.24
CA LYS A 240 3.96 14.16 29.43
C LYS A 240 2.48 13.80 29.28
N ILE A 241 1.91 14.02 28.08
CA ILE A 241 0.52 13.68 27.76
C ILE A 241 0.29 12.17 27.79
N PHE A 242 1.27 11.35 27.39
CA PHE A 242 1.15 9.89 27.41
C PHE A 242 0.89 9.35 28.83
N SER A 243 1.61 9.85 29.84
CA SER A 243 1.34 9.48 31.24
C SER A 243 -0.06 9.88 31.69
N PHE A 244 -0.56 11.03 31.27
CA PHE A 244 -1.93 11.47 31.55
C PHE A 244 -2.98 10.57 30.87
N LEU A 245 -2.78 10.25 29.58
CA LEU A 245 -3.67 9.37 28.82
C LEU A 245 -3.76 7.96 29.43
N LEU A 246 -2.65 7.42 29.94
CA LEU A 246 -2.62 6.13 30.61
C LEU A 246 -3.49 6.14 31.89
N VAL A 247 -3.36 7.18 32.71
CA VAL A 247 -4.20 7.35 33.91
C VAL A 247 -5.67 7.50 33.53
N LEU A 248 -5.98 8.34 32.55
CA LEU A 248 -7.35 8.54 32.05
C LEU A 248 -7.96 7.23 31.54
N PHE A 249 -7.17 6.41 30.83
CA PHE A 249 -7.59 5.10 30.34
C PHE A 249 -7.93 4.13 31.46
N ILE A 250 -7.11 4.06 32.52
CA ILE A 250 -7.38 3.23 33.72
C ILE A 250 -8.67 3.69 34.40
N ILE A 251 -8.88 5.01 34.53
CA ILE A 251 -10.11 5.58 35.11
C ILE A 251 -11.33 5.15 34.27
N ILE A 252 -11.29 5.32 32.95
CA ILE A 252 -12.39 4.96 32.06
C ILE A 252 -12.72 3.46 32.15
N ILE A 253 -11.72 2.58 32.15
CA ILE A 253 -11.94 1.12 32.30
C ILE A 253 -12.58 0.81 33.65
N SER A 254 -12.08 1.41 34.72
CA SER A 254 -12.57 1.17 36.08
C SER A 254 -14.05 1.57 36.20
N PHE A 255 -14.40 2.74 35.67
CA PHE A 255 -15.80 3.19 35.64
C PHE A 255 -16.67 2.36 34.71
N ALA A 256 -16.19 2.02 33.51
CA ALA A 256 -16.93 1.17 32.57
C ALA A 256 -17.23 -0.21 33.19
N HIS A 257 -16.27 -0.79 33.91
CA HIS A 257 -16.44 -2.06 34.60
C HIS A 257 -17.39 -1.95 35.80
N ALA A 258 -17.30 -0.87 36.59
CA ALA A 258 -18.23 -0.61 37.68
C ALA A 258 -19.67 -0.44 37.17
N PHE A 259 -19.86 0.34 36.10
CA PHE A 259 -21.17 0.49 35.46
C PHE A 259 -21.67 -0.80 34.83
N TYR A 260 -20.80 -1.59 34.21
CA TYR A 260 -21.17 -2.91 33.70
C TYR A 260 -21.73 -3.80 34.80
N ILE A 261 -21.09 -3.87 35.96
CA ILE A 261 -21.60 -4.64 37.11
C ILE A 261 -22.91 -4.04 37.64
N LEU A 262 -22.96 -2.71 37.80
CA LEU A 262 -24.11 -2.03 38.39
C LEU A 262 -25.36 -2.11 37.51
N LEU A 263 -25.17 -2.11 36.19
CA LEU A 263 -26.23 -2.19 35.19
C LEU A 263 -26.44 -3.62 34.67
N SER A 264 -25.62 -4.59 35.10
CA SER A 264 -25.83 -5.99 34.74
C SER A 264 -27.07 -6.50 35.47
N PRO A 265 -28.06 -7.05 34.75
CA PRO A 265 -29.22 -7.64 35.38
C PRO A 265 -28.79 -8.82 36.27
N LYS A 266 -29.39 -8.93 37.46
CA LYS A 266 -29.06 -9.98 38.46
C LYS A 266 -29.57 -11.37 38.09
N SER A 267 -30.46 -11.48 37.10
CA SER A 267 -30.99 -12.74 36.61
C SER A 267 -31.10 -12.70 35.09
N GLU A 268 -30.98 -13.87 34.46
CA GLU A 268 -31.33 -14.04 33.05
C GLU A 268 -32.82 -13.73 32.90
N ILE A 269 -33.13 -12.59 32.29
CA ILE A 269 -34.49 -12.29 31.85
C ILE A 269 -34.74 -13.19 30.64
N SER A 270 -35.20 -14.42 30.89
CA SER A 270 -35.71 -15.27 29.82
C SER A 270 -37.00 -14.64 29.30
N LEU A 271 -37.09 -14.43 27.98
CA LEU A 271 -38.27 -13.86 27.33
C LEU A 271 -39.48 -14.83 27.35
N GLU A 272 -39.26 -16.08 27.77
CA GLU A 272 -40.28 -17.15 27.82
C GLU A 272 -40.91 -17.34 29.21
N GLN A 273 -40.31 -16.80 30.29
CA GLN A 273 -40.79 -17.06 31.66
C GLN A 273 -41.33 -15.79 32.32
N TYR A 274 -42.65 -15.67 32.35
CA TYR A 274 -43.38 -14.62 33.05
C TYR A 274 -43.29 -14.87 34.57
N ASN A 275 -42.27 -14.34 35.23
CA ASN A 275 -42.10 -14.47 36.68
C ASN A 275 -42.98 -13.44 37.41
N THR A 276 -44.07 -13.90 38.02
CA THR A 276 -44.98 -13.08 38.84
C THR A 276 -44.53 -12.87 40.29
N ASN A 277 -43.41 -13.45 40.72
CA ASN A 277 -43.01 -13.42 42.12
C ASN A 277 -41.64 -12.77 42.32
N ASN A 278 -41.69 -11.46 42.62
CA ASN A 278 -40.76 -10.65 43.45
C ASN A 278 -40.56 -9.26 42.82
N ASN A 279 -41.55 -8.40 43.03
CA ASN A 279 -41.58 -7.01 42.58
C ASN A 279 -41.02 -6.02 43.64
N ASP A 280 -40.08 -6.47 44.48
CA ASP A 280 -39.49 -5.60 45.52
C ASP A 280 -38.33 -4.74 44.99
N ASP A 281 -38.09 -4.72 43.66
CA ASP A 281 -37.10 -3.84 43.04
C ASP A 281 -37.72 -2.46 42.75
N PRO A 282 -37.32 -1.39 43.49
CA PRO A 282 -37.87 -0.05 43.33
C PRO A 282 -37.55 0.61 41.99
N ASN A 283 -36.63 0.03 41.19
CA ASN A 283 -36.27 0.52 39.86
C ASN A 283 -36.83 -0.36 38.73
N ASN A 284 -37.81 -1.23 39.00
CA ASN A 284 -38.44 -2.04 37.97
C ASN A 284 -39.13 -1.15 36.90
N PRO A 285 -38.68 -1.15 35.63
CA PRO A 285 -39.28 -0.30 34.60
C PRO A 285 -40.74 -0.66 34.28
N TRP A 286 -41.22 -1.84 34.70
CA TRP A 286 -42.61 -2.27 34.58
C TRP A 286 -43.53 -1.69 35.66
N ASN A 287 -43.00 -1.11 36.75
CA ASN A 287 -43.79 -0.37 37.76
C ASN A 287 -44.10 1.08 37.34
N LEU A 288 -43.61 1.52 36.17
CA LEU A 288 -43.81 2.88 35.65
C LEU A 288 -44.92 2.99 34.61
N ALA A 289 -45.60 1.89 34.28
CA ALA A 289 -46.77 1.89 33.42
C ALA A 289 -48.04 1.69 34.28
N PRO A 290 -49.06 2.57 34.18
CA PRO A 290 -50.36 2.36 34.82
C PRO A 290 -51.15 1.21 34.20
#